data_AF-A0A966DPJ8-F1
#
_entry.id   AF-A0A966DPJ8-F1
#
_cell.length_a   1.000
_cell.length_b   1.000
_cell.length_c   1.000
_cell.angle_alpha   90.00
_cell.angle_beta   90.00
_cell.angle_gamma   90.00
#
_symmetry.space_group_name_H-M   'P 1'
#
loop_
_entity.id
_entity.type
_entity.pdbx_description
1 polymer ?
#
loop_
_entity_poly.entity_id
_entity_poly.type
_entity_poly.pdbx_seq_one_letter_code
_entity_poly.pdbx_strand_id
1 'polypeptide(L)'
;MNIDLVVTRHQAFVDYLLKHNMIKPDCQIIKKATPENVKGRNVIGILPLCLTQYCESYTEMRLDLPHKLAGRDLVVDDFEKHFNSMGTYRVFPYDKFKEKEELFQNLISYICDSDGEWESFKEHLEENGDPFEYILFDICSHTGDFTDFSEYVSKYADERHKDRFEAYMDGLKRNNAA
;
A
#
# COMPACT_ATOMS: atom_id res chain seq x y z
N MET A 1 -14.73 1.66 -3.16
CA MET A 1 -13.62 0.89 -3.76
C MET A 1 -13.93 0.73 -5.24
N ASN A 2 -13.00 1.02 -6.15
CA ASN A 2 -13.20 0.76 -7.57
C ASN A 2 -12.50 -0.56 -7.91
N ILE A 3 -13.27 -1.64 -8.05
CA ILE A 3 -12.75 -2.96 -8.43
C ILE A 3 -13.06 -3.21 -9.90
N ASP A 4 -12.02 -3.50 -10.67
CA ASP A 4 -12.13 -3.78 -12.10
C ASP A 4 -12.30 -5.29 -12.38
N LEU A 5 -11.75 -6.13 -11.49
CA LEU A 5 -11.67 -7.58 -11.70
C LEU A 5 -11.75 -8.36 -10.39
N VAL A 6 -12.62 -9.38 -10.37
CA VAL A 6 -12.65 -10.40 -9.33
C VAL A 6 -11.99 -11.68 -9.83
N VAL A 7 -11.03 -12.20 -9.09
CA VAL A 7 -10.39 -13.48 -9.38
C VAL A 7 -10.86 -14.51 -8.36
N THR A 8 -11.76 -15.40 -8.77
CA THR A 8 -12.21 -16.50 -7.91
C THR A 8 -12.87 -17.60 -8.73
N ARG A 9 -12.82 -18.82 -8.20
CA ARG A 9 -13.66 -19.94 -8.64
C ARG A 9 -14.90 -20.14 -7.76
N HIS A 10 -14.99 -19.43 -6.65
CA HIS A 10 -16.00 -19.65 -5.60
C HIS A 10 -17.16 -18.65 -5.74
N GLN A 11 -18.37 -19.15 -6.01
CA GLN A 11 -19.55 -18.30 -6.22
C GLN A 11 -19.95 -17.53 -4.95
N ALA A 12 -19.90 -18.18 -3.77
CA ALA A 12 -20.23 -17.51 -2.51
C ALA A 12 -19.35 -16.28 -2.21
N PHE A 13 -18.11 -16.27 -2.73
CA PHE A 13 -17.25 -15.09 -2.65
C PHE A 13 -17.83 -13.92 -3.45
N VAL A 14 -18.26 -14.17 -4.69
CA VAL A 14 -18.89 -13.16 -5.54
C VAL A 14 -20.18 -12.66 -4.92
N ASP A 15 -21.03 -13.58 -4.45
CA ASP A 15 -22.32 -13.25 -3.86
C ASP A 15 -22.16 -12.39 -2.60
N TYR A 16 -21.15 -12.71 -1.76
CA TYR A 16 -20.78 -11.88 -0.62
C TYR A 16 -20.37 -10.46 -1.06
N LEU A 17 -19.47 -10.34 -2.04
CA LEU A 17 -19.02 -9.03 -2.53
C LEU A 17 -20.16 -8.19 -3.10
N LEU A 18 -21.12 -8.81 -3.79
CA LEU A 18 -22.31 -8.13 -4.31
C LEU A 18 -23.26 -7.72 -3.18
N LYS A 19 -23.56 -8.62 -2.24
CA LYS A 19 -24.43 -8.38 -1.08
C LYS A 19 -23.95 -7.18 -0.26
N HIS A 20 -22.64 -7.02 -0.13
CA HIS A 20 -22.01 -5.94 0.64
C HIS A 20 -21.61 -4.72 -0.22
N ASN A 21 -22.08 -4.62 -1.47
CA ASN A 21 -21.80 -3.52 -2.40
C ASN A 21 -20.30 -3.23 -2.60
N MET A 22 -19.47 -4.27 -2.53
CA MET A 22 -18.01 -4.17 -2.68
C MET A 22 -17.58 -4.16 -4.14
N ILE A 23 -18.38 -4.78 -5.00
CA ILE A 23 -18.21 -4.81 -6.45
C ILE A 23 -19.53 -4.42 -7.11
N LYS A 24 -19.45 -3.94 -8.36
CA LYS A 24 -20.64 -3.68 -9.17
C LYS A 24 -21.20 -4.99 -9.76
N PRO A 25 -22.52 -5.06 -10.07
CA PRO A 25 -23.12 -6.24 -10.71
C PRO A 25 -22.50 -6.63 -12.06
N ASP A 26 -21.93 -5.67 -12.78
CA ASP A 26 -21.26 -5.83 -14.07
C ASP A 26 -19.74 -6.01 -13.96
N CYS A 27 -19.20 -6.13 -12.75
CA CYS A 27 -17.77 -6.34 -12.51
C CYS A 27 -17.30 -7.66 -13.17
N GLN A 28 -16.14 -7.62 -13.83
CA GLN A 28 -15.60 -8.79 -14.50
C GLN A 28 -15.17 -9.85 -13.46
N ILE A 29 -15.56 -11.11 -13.66
CA ILE A 29 -15.19 -12.23 -12.80
C ILE A 29 -14.46 -13.29 -13.63
N ILE A 30 -13.28 -13.72 -13.18
CA ILE A 30 -12.51 -14.78 -13.84
C ILE A 30 -12.08 -15.87 -12.84
N LYS A 31 -12.03 -17.12 -13.30
CA LYS A 31 -11.60 -18.27 -12.49
C LYS A 31 -10.09 -18.45 -12.46
N LYS A 32 -9.39 -17.99 -13.49
CA LYS A 32 -7.94 -18.12 -13.65
C LYS A 32 -7.39 -16.82 -14.18
N ALA A 33 -6.45 -16.24 -13.44
CA ALA A 33 -5.72 -15.06 -13.84
C ALA A 33 -4.51 -15.39 -14.73
N THR A 34 -4.19 -14.48 -15.63
CA THR A 34 -2.93 -14.39 -16.39
C THR A 34 -2.39 -12.97 -16.23
N PRO A 35 -1.09 -12.71 -16.45
CA PRO A 35 -0.54 -11.36 -16.36
C PRO A 35 -1.32 -10.32 -17.17
N GLU A 36 -1.75 -10.68 -18.38
CA GLU A 36 -2.39 -9.76 -19.32
C GLU A 36 -3.73 -9.22 -18.84
N ASN A 37 -4.54 -10.06 -18.18
CA ASN A 37 -5.87 -9.65 -17.71
C ASN A 37 -5.87 -9.04 -16.31
N VAL A 38 -4.78 -9.13 -15.55
CA VAL A 38 -4.65 -8.43 -14.25
C VAL A 38 -3.85 -7.13 -14.36
N LYS A 39 -3.10 -6.93 -15.46
CA LYS A 39 -2.19 -5.81 -15.63
C LYS A 39 -2.88 -4.45 -15.46
N GLY A 40 -2.39 -3.64 -14.52
CA GLY A 40 -2.87 -2.27 -14.26
C GLY A 40 -4.30 -2.17 -13.74
N ARG A 41 -4.84 -3.26 -13.17
CA ARG A 41 -6.22 -3.30 -12.66
C ARG A 41 -6.28 -3.30 -11.15
N ASN A 42 -7.42 -2.85 -10.61
CA ASN A 42 -7.79 -3.03 -9.22
C ASN A 42 -8.44 -4.40 -9.05
N VAL A 43 -7.72 -5.34 -8.45
CA VAL A 43 -8.09 -6.76 -8.41
C VAL A 43 -8.48 -7.18 -6.99
N ILE A 44 -9.58 -7.91 -6.84
CA ILE A 44 -9.96 -8.54 -5.56
C ILE A 44 -10.07 -10.07 -5.74
N GLY A 45 -9.63 -10.83 -4.74
CA GLY A 45 -9.91 -12.27 -4.66
C GLY A 45 -8.70 -13.15 -4.45
N ILE A 46 -8.73 -14.36 -5.00
CA ILE A 46 -7.70 -15.40 -4.83
C ILE A 46 -6.73 -15.32 -6.01
N LEU A 47 -5.71 -14.48 -5.87
CA LEU A 47 -4.68 -14.27 -6.89
C LEU A 47 -3.33 -14.86 -6.41
N PRO A 48 -2.65 -15.69 -7.21
CA PRO A 48 -1.27 -16.07 -6.92
C PRO A 48 -0.39 -14.84 -6.72
N LEU A 49 0.42 -14.83 -5.65
CA LEU A 49 1.25 -13.68 -5.29
C LEU A 49 2.18 -13.23 -6.44
N CYS A 50 2.67 -14.15 -7.26
CA CYS A 50 3.50 -13.80 -8.42
C CYS A 50 2.77 -12.97 -9.49
N LEU A 51 1.44 -12.92 -9.48
CA LEU A 51 0.64 -12.13 -10.41
C LEU A 51 0.20 -10.78 -9.84
N THR A 52 0.28 -10.57 -8.52
CA THR A 52 -0.12 -9.31 -7.90
C THR A 52 0.76 -8.15 -8.36
N GLN A 53 2.04 -8.41 -8.66
CA GLN A 53 3.00 -7.41 -9.16
C GLN A 53 2.58 -6.70 -10.46
N TYR A 54 1.64 -7.27 -11.21
CA TYR A 54 1.14 -6.68 -12.45
C TYR A 54 -0.08 -5.78 -12.22
N CYS A 55 -0.76 -5.90 -11.08
CA CYS A 55 -1.96 -5.12 -10.75
C CYS A 55 -1.64 -3.64 -10.49
N GLU A 56 -2.66 -2.79 -10.50
CA GLU A 56 -2.59 -1.44 -9.93
C GLU A 56 -2.79 -1.50 -8.40
N SER A 57 -3.79 -2.28 -7.99
CA SER A 57 -4.01 -2.63 -6.59
C SER A 57 -4.51 -4.06 -6.45
N TYR A 58 -4.24 -4.67 -5.31
CA TYR A 58 -4.73 -5.99 -4.95
C TYR A 58 -5.40 -5.96 -3.59
N THR A 59 -6.66 -6.36 -3.55
CA THR A 59 -7.43 -6.55 -2.34
C THR A 59 -7.53 -8.03 -2.01
N GLU A 60 -6.92 -8.42 -0.89
CA GLU A 60 -7.05 -9.78 -0.37
C GLU A 60 -8.16 -9.85 0.69
N MET A 61 -8.82 -11.00 0.72
CA MET A 61 -9.89 -11.31 1.67
C MET A 61 -9.38 -12.39 2.62
N ARG A 62 -9.29 -12.06 3.90
CA ARG A 62 -8.76 -12.95 4.94
C ARG A 62 -9.92 -13.64 5.62
N LEU A 63 -9.88 -14.98 5.59
CA LEU A 63 -10.84 -15.83 6.25
C LEU A 63 -10.15 -16.62 7.36
N ASP A 64 -10.81 -16.73 8.51
CA ASP A 64 -10.41 -17.64 9.58
C ASP A 64 -11.15 -18.97 9.41
N LEU A 65 -10.61 -19.81 8.52
CA LEU A 65 -11.19 -21.09 8.18
C LEU A 65 -10.59 -22.22 9.04
N PRO A 66 -11.44 -23.04 9.71
CA PRO A 66 -11.00 -24.29 10.28
C PRO A 66 -10.40 -25.18 9.19
N HIS A 67 -9.33 -25.91 9.50
CA HIS A 67 -8.64 -26.79 8.55
C HIS A 67 -9.59 -27.76 7.80
N LYS A 68 -10.69 -28.18 8.42
CA LYS A 68 -11.68 -29.08 7.80
C LYS A 68 -12.49 -28.43 6.66
N LEU A 69 -12.56 -27.10 6.62
CA LEU A 69 -13.30 -26.31 5.63
C LEU A 69 -12.38 -25.72 4.54
N ALA A 70 -11.06 -25.73 4.76
CA ALA A 70 -10.10 -25.28 3.77
C ALA A 70 -10.23 -26.07 2.45
N GLY A 71 -10.24 -25.36 1.32
CA GLY A 71 -10.32 -25.94 -0.02
C GLY A 71 -11.72 -26.43 -0.45
N ARG A 72 -12.72 -26.35 0.42
CA ARG A 72 -14.13 -26.63 0.08
C ARG A 72 -14.85 -25.38 -0.40
N ASP A 73 -15.88 -25.57 -1.21
CA ASP A 73 -16.81 -24.48 -1.53
C ASP A 73 -17.66 -24.17 -0.30
N LEU A 74 -17.68 -22.89 0.08
CA LEU A 74 -18.52 -22.36 1.15
C LEU A 74 -19.83 -21.86 0.56
N VAL A 75 -20.90 -21.88 1.36
CA VAL A 75 -22.09 -21.06 1.11
C VAL A 75 -21.88 -19.66 1.68
N VAL A 76 -22.66 -18.67 1.22
CA VAL A 76 -22.50 -17.26 1.64
C VAL A 76 -22.54 -17.11 3.16
N ASP A 77 -23.48 -17.75 3.83
CA ASP A 77 -23.61 -17.67 5.30
C ASP A 77 -22.38 -18.21 6.03
N ASP A 78 -21.72 -19.24 5.49
CA ASP A 78 -20.49 -19.77 6.07
C ASP A 78 -19.29 -18.89 5.73
N PHE A 79 -19.26 -18.29 4.54
CA PHE A 79 -18.27 -17.27 4.19
C PHE A 79 -18.32 -16.08 5.17
N GLU A 80 -19.53 -15.59 5.49
CA GLU A 80 -19.73 -14.49 6.44
C GLU A 80 -19.23 -14.81 7.85
N LYS A 81 -19.51 -16.03 8.35
CA LYS A 81 -19.04 -16.47 9.68
C LYS A 81 -17.53 -16.51 9.80
N HIS A 82 -16.85 -16.84 8.70
CA HIS A 82 -15.40 -17.01 8.68
C HIS A 82 -14.66 -15.77 8.15
N PHE A 83 -15.39 -14.73 7.73
CA PHE A 83 -14.78 -13.49 7.33
C PHE A 83 -14.10 -12.82 8.51
N ASN A 84 -12.81 -12.51 8.36
CA ASN A 84 -12.02 -11.85 9.39
C ASN A 84 -11.78 -10.39 9.01
N SER A 85 -11.09 -10.15 7.90
CA SER A 85 -10.64 -8.82 7.52
C SER A 85 -10.27 -8.74 6.04
N MET A 86 -9.96 -7.53 5.61
CA MET A 86 -9.56 -7.21 4.25
C MET A 86 -8.31 -6.34 4.26
N GLY A 87 -7.37 -6.64 3.36
CA GLY A 87 -6.20 -5.80 3.12
C GLY A 87 -6.20 -5.36 1.67
N THR A 88 -5.97 -4.07 1.41
CA THR A 88 -5.76 -3.57 0.05
C THR A 88 -4.34 -3.04 -0.07
N TYR A 89 -3.63 -3.52 -1.08
CA TYR A 89 -2.25 -3.18 -1.37
C TYR A 89 -2.19 -2.43 -2.69
N ARG A 90 -1.46 -1.32 -2.72
CA ARG A 90 -1.11 -0.66 -3.98
C ARG A 90 0.20 -1.23 -4.49
N VAL A 91 0.28 -1.48 -5.80
CA VAL A 91 1.44 -2.11 -6.41
C VAL A 91 2.19 -1.06 -7.22
N PHE A 92 3.46 -0.85 -6.86
CA PHE A 92 4.33 0.07 -7.58
C PHE A 92 5.30 -0.72 -8.46
N PRO A 93 5.43 -0.38 -9.75
CA PRO A 93 6.49 -0.92 -10.60
C PRO A 93 7.85 -0.62 -9.97
N TYR A 94 8.75 -1.60 -9.97
CA TYR A 94 10.08 -1.45 -9.37
C TYR A 94 10.88 -0.28 -9.97
N ASP A 95 10.75 -0.02 -11.27
CA ASP A 95 11.45 1.11 -11.90
C ASP A 95 10.91 2.47 -11.41
N LYS A 96 9.59 2.56 -11.20
CA LYS A 96 8.98 3.74 -10.56
C LYS A 96 9.34 3.85 -9.10
N PHE A 97 9.53 2.72 -8.42
CA PHE A 97 10.05 2.70 -7.06
C PHE A 97 11.49 3.21 -7.03
N LYS A 98 12.35 2.81 -7.97
CA LYS A 98 13.72 3.29 -8.09
C LYS A 98 13.81 4.78 -8.39
N GLU A 99 12.99 5.29 -9.32
CA GLU A 99 12.90 6.73 -9.58
C GLU A 99 12.52 7.49 -8.30
N LYS A 100 11.57 6.94 -7.52
CA LYS A 100 11.17 7.53 -6.23
C LYS A 100 12.21 7.35 -5.13
N GLU A 101 12.93 6.24 -5.10
CA GLU A 101 14.02 5.96 -4.17
C GLU A 101 15.20 6.90 -4.43
N GLU A 102 15.55 7.12 -5.70
CA GLU A 102 16.56 8.09 -6.10
C GLU A 102 16.11 9.51 -5.79
N LEU A 103 14.83 9.85 -6.03
CA LEU A 103 14.25 11.13 -5.61
C LEU A 103 14.34 11.31 -4.09
N PHE A 104 14.05 10.26 -3.31
CA PHE A 104 14.12 10.26 -1.85
C PHE A 104 15.55 10.36 -1.33
N GLN A 105 16.53 9.70 -1.97
CA GLN A 105 17.94 9.81 -1.63
C GLN A 105 18.50 11.20 -1.97
N ASN A 106 18.16 11.75 -3.14
CA ASN A 106 18.50 13.11 -3.53
C ASN A 106 17.89 14.14 -2.57
N LEU A 107 16.68 13.86 -2.11
CA LEU A 107 15.95 14.67 -1.15
C LEU A 107 16.60 14.65 0.24
N ILE A 108 16.98 13.47 0.73
CA ILE A 108 17.76 13.33 1.97
C ILE A 108 19.07 14.09 1.82
N SER A 109 19.82 13.91 0.73
CA SER A 109 21.07 14.63 0.47
C SER A 109 20.85 16.14 0.46
N TYR A 110 19.83 16.65 -0.24
CA TYR A 110 19.52 18.07 -0.29
C TYR A 110 19.20 18.66 1.10
N ILE A 111 18.35 18.00 1.89
CA ILE A 111 18.03 18.41 3.26
C ILE A 111 19.29 18.36 4.16
N CYS A 112 20.15 17.38 3.91
CA CYS A 112 21.34 17.14 4.70
C CYS A 112 22.52 18.05 4.34
N ASP A 113 22.60 18.53 3.10
CA ASP A 113 23.68 19.36 2.56
C ASP A 113 23.32 20.84 2.46
N SER A 114 22.02 21.19 2.46
CA SER A 114 21.59 22.58 2.55
C SER A 114 21.62 23.02 4.01
N ASP A 115 22.48 24.01 4.30
CA ASP A 115 22.50 24.72 5.58
C ASP A 115 21.28 25.64 5.73
N GLY A 116 20.07 25.06 5.71
CA GLY A 116 18.87 25.69 6.27
C GLY A 116 17.93 26.45 5.32
N GLU A 117 17.90 26.20 4.01
CA GLU A 117 16.90 26.83 3.13
C GLU A 117 15.62 25.99 2.97
N TRP A 118 14.98 25.70 4.10
CA TRP A 118 13.70 24.99 4.21
C TRP A 118 12.55 25.64 3.41
N GLU A 119 12.57 26.96 3.24
CA GLU A 119 11.50 27.68 2.53
C GLU A 119 11.61 27.57 1.00
N SER A 120 12.82 27.53 0.43
CA SER A 120 13.00 27.24 -1.01
C SER A 120 12.59 25.81 -1.34
N PHE A 121 12.83 24.89 -0.40
CA PHE A 121 12.40 23.50 -0.51
C PHE A 121 10.88 23.33 -0.45
N LYS A 122 10.20 24.02 0.47
CA LYS A 122 8.72 24.07 0.52
C LYS A 122 8.10 24.59 -0.78
N GLU A 123 8.60 25.70 -1.31
CA GLU A 123 8.09 26.25 -2.58
C GLU A 123 8.22 25.21 -3.72
N HIS A 124 9.35 24.51 -3.80
CA HIS A 124 9.53 23.45 -4.80
C HIS A 124 8.55 22.27 -4.62
N LEU A 125 8.25 21.88 -3.38
CA LEU A 125 7.28 20.83 -3.07
C LEU A 125 5.83 21.26 -3.38
N GLU A 126 5.47 22.50 -3.04
CA GLU A 126 4.14 23.08 -3.32
C GLU A 126 3.89 23.22 -4.83
N GLU A 127 4.93 23.54 -5.61
CA GLU A 127 4.84 23.67 -7.07
C GLU A 127 4.78 22.33 -7.81
N ASN A 128 5.49 21.30 -7.33
CA ASN A 128 5.62 20.01 -8.03
C ASN A 128 4.70 18.90 -7.49
N GLY A 129 3.94 19.20 -6.43
CA GLY A 129 3.02 18.28 -5.77
C GLY A 129 3.76 17.36 -4.80
N ASP A 130 3.28 17.33 -3.55
CA ASP A 130 3.96 16.76 -2.40
C ASP A 130 4.24 15.23 -2.55
N PRO A 131 5.50 14.83 -2.86
CA PRO A 131 5.92 13.43 -2.88
C PRO A 131 6.15 12.92 -1.45
N PHE A 132 6.35 13.84 -0.49
CA PHE A 132 6.64 13.58 0.90
C PHE A 132 5.40 13.09 1.63
N GLU A 133 4.24 13.69 1.41
CA GLU A 133 2.97 13.16 1.92
C GLU A 133 2.70 11.76 1.38
N TYR A 134 2.90 11.49 0.09
CA TYR A 134 2.69 10.14 -0.43
C TYR A 134 3.72 9.12 0.07
N ILE A 135 5.00 9.47 0.18
CA ILE A 135 6.05 8.52 0.62
C ILE A 135 5.98 8.30 2.13
N LEU A 136 5.81 9.37 2.94
CA LEU A 136 5.62 9.23 4.38
C LEU A 136 4.30 8.55 4.70
N PHE A 137 3.20 8.91 4.03
CA PHE A 137 1.91 8.27 4.29
C PHE A 137 1.92 6.80 3.87
N ASP A 138 2.53 6.43 2.75
CA ASP A 138 2.58 5.03 2.28
C ASP A 138 3.54 4.18 3.13
N ILE A 139 4.67 4.72 3.59
CA ILE A 139 5.56 4.03 4.55
C ILE A 139 4.89 3.89 5.92
N CYS A 140 4.31 4.97 6.47
CA CYS A 140 3.68 4.97 7.79
C CYS A 140 2.36 4.16 7.83
N SER A 141 1.62 4.08 6.72
CA SER A 141 0.38 3.29 6.64
C SER A 141 0.60 1.79 6.43
N HIS A 142 1.77 1.38 5.94
CA HIS A 142 2.13 -0.04 5.81
C HIS A 142 2.77 -0.65 7.08
N THR A 143 3.46 0.14 7.89
CA THR A 143 4.10 -0.35 9.13
C THR A 143 3.20 -0.22 10.37
N GLY A 144 2.22 0.71 10.35
CA GLY A 144 1.36 0.96 11.51
C GLY A 144 2.08 1.50 12.74
N ASP A 145 3.38 1.80 12.61
CA ASP A 145 4.26 2.19 13.70
C ASP A 145 5.31 3.19 13.17
N PHE A 146 5.32 4.41 13.74
CA PHE A 146 6.27 5.48 13.40
C PHE A 146 7.70 5.15 13.87
N THR A 147 7.88 4.11 14.68
CA THR A 147 9.17 3.70 15.22
C THR A 147 10.08 3.13 14.12
N ASP A 148 9.52 2.39 13.15
CA ASP A 148 10.27 1.78 12.03
C ASP A 148 10.86 2.82 11.06
N PHE A 149 10.22 3.98 10.89
CA PHE A 149 10.74 5.03 10.00
C PHE A 149 12.03 5.64 10.55
N SER A 150 12.10 5.88 11.88
CA SER A 150 13.33 6.35 12.52
C SER A 150 14.47 5.33 12.43
N GLU A 151 14.15 4.04 12.48
CA GLU A 151 15.12 2.95 12.37
C GLU A 151 15.59 2.76 10.91
N TYR A 152 14.69 2.89 9.94
CA TYR A 152 14.99 2.88 8.50
C TYR A 152 15.91 4.06 8.13
N VAL A 153 15.57 5.28 8.56
CA VAL A 153 16.40 6.44 8.31
C VAL A 153 17.74 6.32 9.07
N SER A 154 17.74 5.83 10.31
CA SER A 154 18.99 5.57 11.05
C SER A 154 19.89 4.51 10.41
N LYS A 155 19.33 3.58 9.65
CA LYS A 155 20.06 2.48 8.99
C LYS A 155 20.67 2.91 7.65
N TYR A 156 20.07 3.88 6.97
CA TYR A 156 20.47 4.30 5.62
C TYR A 156 21.02 5.73 5.54
N ALA A 157 20.81 6.56 6.55
CA ALA A 157 21.49 7.84 6.68
C ALA A 157 22.93 7.62 7.14
N ASP A 158 23.88 8.27 6.47
CA ASP A 158 25.27 8.39 6.95
C ASP A 158 25.25 8.97 8.38
N GLU A 159 26.19 8.56 9.25
CA GLU A 159 26.26 8.98 10.67
C GLU A 159 26.25 10.52 10.81
N ARG A 160 26.71 11.24 9.78
CA ARG A 160 26.71 12.70 9.69
C ARG A 160 25.33 13.36 9.60
N HIS A 161 24.28 12.60 9.32
CA HIS A 161 22.94 13.11 9.02
C HIS A 161 21.88 12.68 10.03
N LYS A 162 22.24 11.77 10.94
CA LYS A 162 21.37 11.23 11.98
C LYS A 162 20.88 12.32 12.94
N ASP A 163 21.77 13.20 13.40
CA ASP A 163 21.45 14.30 14.32
C ASP A 163 20.48 15.32 13.70
N ARG A 164 20.64 15.61 12.39
CA ARG A 164 19.76 16.55 11.66
C ARG A 164 18.36 15.96 11.47
N PHE A 165 18.26 14.66 11.18
CA PHE A 165 16.99 13.96 11.05
C PHE A 165 16.26 13.83 12.40
N GLU A 166 16.96 13.50 13.49
CA GLU A 166 16.38 13.45 14.84
C GLU A 166 15.83 14.82 15.25
N ALA A 167 16.55 15.91 14.97
CA ALA A 167 16.08 17.27 15.22
C ALA A 167 14.81 17.63 14.40
N TYR A 168 14.71 17.19 13.15
CA TYR A 168 13.52 17.35 12.31
C TYR A 168 12.31 16.61 12.88
N MET A 169 12.48 15.34 13.26
CA MET A 169 11.42 14.52 13.87
C MET A 169 10.94 15.10 15.20
N ASP A 170 11.84 15.66 16.02
CA ASP A 170 11.48 16.35 17.24
C ASP A 170 10.77 17.69 17.00
N GLY A 171 11.04 18.37 15.87
CA GLY A 171 10.30 19.54 15.43
C GLY A 171 8.86 19.20 15.03
N LEU A 172 8.67 18.15 14.25
CA LEU A 172 7.35 17.65 13.85
C LEU A 172 6.49 17.22 15.05
N LYS A 173 7.08 16.48 16.01
CA LYS A 173 6.38 16.09 17.25
C LYS A 173 5.92 17.30 18.06
N ARG A 174 6.70 18.38 18.08
CA ARG A 174 6.34 19.63 18.77
C ARG A 174 5.22 20.39 18.07
N ASN A 175 5.20 20.40 16.73
CA ASN A 175 4.16 21.08 15.96
C ASN A 175 2.83 20.32 15.91
N ASN A 176 2.84 18.99 16.03
CA ASN A 176 1.62 18.16 16.12
C ASN A 176 1.06 18.01 17.55
N ALA A 177 1.72 18.59 18.55
CA ALA A 177 1.27 18.60 19.95
C ALA A 177 0.61 19.94 20.37
N ALA A 178 0.41 20.85 19.43
CA ALA A 178 -0.29 22.13 19.58
C ALA A 178 -1.63 22.09 18.81
#